data_AF-A0A944NUP8-F1
#
_entry.id   AF-A0A944NUP8-F1
#
_cell.length_a   1.000
_cell.length_b   1.000
_cell.length_c   1.000
_cell.angle_alpha   90.00
_cell.angle_beta   90.00
_cell.angle_gamma   90.00
#
_symmetry.space_group_name_H-M   'P 1'
#
loop_
_entity.id
_entity.type
_entity.pdbx_description
1 polymer ?
#
loop_
_entity_poly.entity_id
_entity_poly.type
_entity_poly.pdbx_seq_one_letter_code
_entity_poly.pdbx_strand_id
1 'polypeptide(L)'
;MAIQYLKKAEKNPATGESETREIVSRMLDEIEKGGEAKARQYGEDLDGWTGDIVVGPDAISAAADQVTDELKDDIRFSFDRVRTFAEHQRASIQD
;
A
#
# COMPACT_ATOMS: atom_id res chain seq x y z
N MET A 1 -5.99 34.80 31.41
CA MET A 1 -6.27 33.55 32.14
C MET A 1 -5.52 32.42 31.46
N ALA A 2 -4.82 31.58 32.20
CA ALA A 2 -4.08 30.44 31.64
C ALA A 2 -5.01 29.22 31.53
N ILE A 3 -5.02 28.54 30.38
CA ILE A 3 -5.84 27.35 30.15
C ILE A 3 -5.22 26.18 30.93
N GLN A 4 -6.00 25.55 31.81
CA GLN A 4 -5.61 24.32 32.51
C GLN A 4 -6.24 23.10 31.83
N TYR A 5 -5.39 22.23 31.28
CA TYR A 5 -5.84 20.99 30.64
C TYR A 5 -6.01 19.88 31.68
N LEU A 6 -7.19 19.26 31.73
CA LEU A 6 -7.52 18.16 32.66
C LEU A 6 -7.06 16.77 32.14
N LYS A 7 -6.87 16.64 30.82
CA LYS A 7 -6.35 15.46 30.14
C LYS A 7 -5.60 15.91 28.90
N LYS A 8 -4.36 15.47 28.74
CA LYS A 8 -3.54 15.71 27.56
C LYS A 8 -3.09 14.37 26.99
N ALA A 9 -3.16 14.21 25.67
CA ALA A 9 -2.63 13.03 25.02
C ALA A 9 -1.10 12.99 25.21
N GLU A 10 -0.58 11.84 25.62
CA GLU A 10 0.88 11.64 25.76
C GLU A 10 1.58 11.64 24.40
N LYS A 11 0.87 11.19 23.36
CA LYS A 11 1.33 11.15 21.98
C LYS A 11 0.51 12.08 21.11
N ASN A 12 1.15 12.68 20.13
CA ASN A 12 0.56 13.45 19.04
C ASN A 12 0.93 12.78 17.70
N PRO A 13 0.42 13.25 16.54
CA PRO A 13 0.73 12.65 15.24
C PRO A 13 2.22 12.62 14.89
N ALA A 14 3.05 13.47 15.49
CA ALA A 14 4.50 13.50 15.28
C ALA A 14 5.28 12.59 16.26
N THR A 15 4.59 11.96 17.22
CA THR A 15 5.26 11.12 18.22
C THR A 15 5.72 9.81 17.59
N GLY A 16 7.03 9.55 17.67
CA GLY A 16 7.66 8.39 17.05
C GLY A 16 8.03 8.59 15.58
N GLU A 17 7.87 9.80 15.02
CA GLU A 17 8.25 10.08 13.63
C GLU A 17 9.74 9.88 13.38
N SER A 18 10.61 10.35 14.30
CA SER A 18 12.06 10.19 14.17
C SER A 18 12.48 8.72 14.20
N GLU A 19 11.95 7.96 15.15
CA GLU A 19 12.20 6.52 15.27
C GLU A 19 11.70 5.75 14.03
N THR A 20 10.50 6.08 13.55
CA THR A 20 9.94 5.48 12.33
C THR A 20 10.83 5.77 11.13
N ARG A 21 11.30 7.02 10.99
CA ARG A 21 12.19 7.43 9.90
C ARG A 21 13.52 6.68 9.94
N GLU A 22 14.11 6.53 11.12
CA GLU A 22 15.35 5.77 11.31
C GLU A 22 15.17 4.30 10.92
N ILE A 23 14.08 3.67 11.37
CA ILE A 23 13.76 2.27 11.04
C ILE A 23 13.60 2.10 9.53
N VAL A 24 12.77 2.92 8.89
CA VAL A 24 12.51 2.83 7.44
C VAL A 24 13.78 3.08 6.63
N SER A 25 14.60 4.07 7.01
CA SER A 25 15.85 4.37 6.31
C SER A 25 16.80 3.16 6.35
N ARG A 26 16.95 2.53 7.52
CA ARG A 26 17.76 1.32 7.67
C ARG A 26 17.21 0.16 6.84
N MET A 27 15.89 -0.05 6.83
CA MET A 27 15.27 -1.12 6.03
C MET A 27 15.54 -0.93 4.54
N LEU A 28 15.42 0.32 4.03
CA LEU A 28 15.72 0.64 2.64
C LEU A 28 17.20 0.40 2.30
N ASP A 29 18.13 0.83 3.16
CA ASP A 29 19.57 0.57 2.97
C ASP A 29 19.89 -0.93 2.91
N GLU A 30 19.20 -1.73 3.73
CA GLU A 30 19.37 -3.19 3.72
C GLU A 30 18.78 -3.82 2.47
N ILE A 31 17.62 -3.37 2.00
CA ILE A 31 17.02 -3.83 0.73
C ILE A 31 17.91 -3.43 -0.45
N GLU A 32 18.47 -2.23 -0.46
CA GLU A 32 19.38 -1.78 -1.52
C GLU A 32 20.63 -2.67 -1.61
N LYS A 33 21.21 -3.03 -0.45
CA LYS A 33 22.42 -3.89 -0.39
C LYS A 33 22.11 -5.37 -0.64
N GLY A 34 20.98 -5.87 -0.16
CA GLY A 34 20.62 -7.28 -0.14
C GLY A 34 19.62 -7.72 -1.21
N GLY A 35 19.03 -6.76 -1.94
CA GLY A 35 18.06 -7.00 -3.02
C GLY A 35 16.83 -7.81 -2.57
N GLU A 36 16.38 -8.70 -3.45
CA GLU A 36 15.18 -9.52 -3.25
C GLU A 36 15.24 -10.38 -1.97
N ALA A 37 16.43 -10.90 -1.60
CA ALA A 37 16.58 -11.72 -0.41
C ALA A 37 16.18 -10.94 0.86
N LYS A 38 16.54 -9.65 0.94
CA LYS A 38 16.15 -8.78 2.05
C LYS A 38 14.69 -8.36 2.00
N ALA A 39 14.15 -8.10 0.81
CA ALA A 39 12.72 -7.84 0.65
C ALA A 39 11.88 -9.05 1.11
N ARG A 40 12.27 -10.27 0.73
CA ARG A 40 11.59 -11.51 1.17
C ARG A 40 11.70 -11.69 2.68
N GLN A 41 12.86 -11.47 3.27
CA GLN A 41 13.04 -11.54 4.72
C GLN A 41 12.08 -10.58 5.44
N TYR A 42 11.96 -9.33 4.97
CA TYR A 42 11.02 -8.39 5.58
C TYR A 42 9.55 -8.78 5.40
N GLY A 43 9.18 -9.38 4.26
CA GLY A 43 7.84 -9.93 4.07
C GLY A 43 7.53 -11.08 5.04
N GLU A 44 8.52 -11.92 5.36
CA GLU A 44 8.39 -12.95 6.38
C GLU A 44 8.30 -12.35 7.80
N ASP A 45 9.22 -11.45 8.15
CA ASP A 45 9.33 -10.90 9.51
C ASP A 45 8.15 -9.98 9.88
N LEU A 46 7.59 -9.23 8.92
CA LEU A 46 6.53 -8.24 9.16
C LEU A 46 5.13 -8.77 8.86
N ASP A 47 4.97 -9.48 7.74
CA ASP A 47 3.67 -9.95 7.24
C ASP A 47 3.47 -11.46 7.47
N GLY A 48 4.51 -12.19 7.90
CA GLY A 48 4.46 -13.65 8.02
C GLY A 48 4.42 -14.39 6.68
N TRP A 49 4.75 -13.71 5.57
CA TRP A 49 4.60 -14.27 4.23
C TRP A 49 5.82 -15.06 3.79
N THR A 50 5.62 -16.37 3.58
CA THR A 50 6.66 -17.30 3.10
C THR A 50 6.39 -17.85 1.69
N GLY A 51 5.28 -17.40 1.07
CA GLY A 51 4.85 -17.86 -0.25
C GLY A 51 5.59 -17.20 -1.42
N ASP A 52 5.05 -17.39 -2.62
CA ASP A 52 5.57 -16.75 -3.83
C ASP A 52 5.36 -15.24 -3.77
N ILE A 53 6.36 -14.49 -4.23
CA ILE A 53 6.30 -13.03 -4.30
C ILE A 53 5.45 -12.59 -5.51
N VAL A 54 5.58 -13.33 -6.63
CA VAL A 54 4.79 -13.08 -7.83
C VAL A 54 3.55 -13.96 -7.78
N VAL A 55 2.37 -13.34 -7.79
CA VAL A 55 1.11 -14.06 -7.84
C VAL A 55 0.94 -14.69 -9.23
N GLY A 56 0.83 -16.02 -9.28
CA GLY A 56 0.65 -16.77 -10.51
C GLY A 56 -0.75 -16.62 -11.12
N PRO A 57 -0.91 -16.90 -12.43
CA PRO A 57 -2.19 -16.76 -13.14
C PRO A 57 -3.31 -17.63 -12.54
N ASP A 58 -2.98 -18.83 -12.06
CA ASP A 58 -3.97 -19.74 -11.47
C ASP A 58 -4.51 -19.20 -10.15
N ALA A 59 -3.66 -18.60 -9.31
CA ALA A 59 -4.07 -17.96 -8.06
C ALA A 59 -4.96 -16.74 -8.35
N ILE A 60 -4.66 -15.98 -9.41
CA ILE A 60 -5.50 -14.86 -9.86
C ILE A 60 -6.87 -15.37 -10.30
N SER A 61 -6.93 -16.42 -11.13
CA SER A 61 -8.19 -17.00 -11.59
C SER A 61 -9.03 -17.51 -10.41
N ALA A 62 -8.41 -18.27 -9.51
CA ALA A 62 -9.09 -18.81 -8.33
C ALA A 62 -9.59 -17.72 -7.37
N ALA A 63 -8.88 -16.59 -7.26
CA ALA A 63 -9.34 -15.44 -6.51
C ALA A 63 -10.52 -14.74 -7.21
N ALA A 64 -10.45 -14.58 -8.53
CA ALA A 64 -11.53 -14.00 -9.33
C ALA A 64 -12.83 -14.82 -9.25
N ASP A 65 -12.72 -16.15 -9.18
CA ASP A 65 -13.86 -17.06 -9.05
C ASP A 65 -14.59 -16.94 -7.70
N GLN A 66 -13.92 -16.41 -6.67
CA GLN A 66 -14.53 -16.16 -5.35
C GLN A 66 -15.35 -14.87 -5.30
N VAL A 67 -15.28 -14.03 -6.33
CA VAL A 67 -15.98 -12.76 -6.42
C VAL A 67 -17.28 -12.95 -7.20
N THR A 68 -18.40 -12.44 -6.67
CA THR A 68 -19.70 -12.48 -7.34
C THR A 68 -19.71 -11.67 -8.63
N ASP A 69 -20.55 -12.04 -9.59
CA ASP A 69 -20.65 -11.33 -10.87
C ASP A 69 -21.11 -9.87 -10.70
N GLU A 70 -22.04 -9.62 -9.77
CA GLU A 70 -22.47 -8.26 -9.41
C GLU A 70 -21.29 -7.40 -8.94
N LEU A 71 -20.47 -7.91 -8.03
CA LEU A 71 -19.30 -7.17 -7.53
C LEU A 71 -18.24 -6.97 -8.62
N LYS A 72 -18.05 -7.95 -9.52
CA LYS A 72 -17.17 -7.79 -10.69
C LYS A 72 -17.65 -6.66 -11.59
N ASP A 73 -18.96 -6.57 -11.82
CA ASP A 73 -19.54 -5.53 -12.67
C ASP A 73 -19.47 -4.15 -12.01
N ASP A 74 -19.66 -4.04 -10.71
CA ASP A 74 -19.48 -2.79 -9.96
C ASP A 74 -18.02 -2.28 -10.00
N ILE A 75 -17.06 -3.20 -9.83
CA ILE A 75 -15.62 -2.89 -9.96
C ILE A 75 -15.31 -2.44 -11.38
N ARG A 76 -15.85 -3.13 -12.40
CA ARG A 76 -15.62 -2.78 -13.81
C ARG A 76 -16.22 -1.43 -14.18
N PHE A 77 -17.43 -1.15 -13.71
CA PHE A 77 -18.06 0.16 -13.89
C PHE A 77 -17.18 1.28 -13.31
N SER A 78 -16.68 1.10 -12.08
CA SER A 78 -15.78 2.07 -11.44
C SER A 78 -14.46 2.24 -12.19
N PHE A 79 -13.86 1.13 -12.62
CA PHE A 79 -12.64 1.13 -13.41
C PHE A 79 -12.79 1.89 -14.73
N ASP A 80 -13.87 1.62 -15.49
CA ASP A 80 -14.12 2.27 -16.77
C ASP A 80 -14.27 3.79 -16.63
N ARG A 81 -14.90 4.26 -15.55
CA ARG A 81 -15.03 5.70 -15.25
C ARG A 81 -13.67 6.35 -14.98
N VAL A 82 -12.84 5.73 -14.13
CA VAL A 82 -11.49 6.24 -13.81
C VAL A 82 -10.63 6.27 -15.07
N ARG A 83 -10.65 5.18 -15.86
CA ARG A 83 -9.89 5.05 -17.10
C ARG A 83 -10.31 6.09 -18.13
N THR A 84 -11.60 6.21 -18.41
CA THR A 84 -12.14 7.17 -19.39
C THR A 84 -11.74 8.60 -19.01
N PHE A 85 -11.86 8.95 -17.72
CA PHE A 85 -11.43 10.26 -17.23
C PHE A 85 -9.94 10.51 -17.45
N ALA A 86 -9.08 9.55 -17.07
CA ALA A 86 -7.63 9.67 -17.26
C ALA A 86 -7.24 9.78 -18.75
N GLU A 87 -7.92 9.03 -19.63
CA GLU A 87 -7.72 9.10 -21.08
C GLU A 87 -8.11 10.48 -21.64
N HIS A 88 -9.23 11.04 -21.19
CA HIS A 88 -9.63 12.40 -21.56
C HIS A 88 -8.67 13.46 -21.00
N GLN A 89 -8.20 13.33 -19.77
CA GLN A 89 -7.18 14.23 -19.20
C GLN A 89 -5.91 14.21 -20.04
N ARG A 90 -5.40 13.02 -20.39
CA ARG A 90 -4.22 12.87 -21.25
C ARG A 90 -4.45 13.51 -22.62
N ALA A 91 -5.62 13.31 -23.22
CA ALA A 91 -5.95 13.90 -24.53
C ALA A 91 -6.14 15.43 -24.47
N SER A 92 -6.49 15.99 -23.31
CA SER A 92 -6.67 17.43 -23.11
C SER A 92 -5.35 18.19 -22.95
N ILE A 93 -4.24 17.49 -22.69
CA ILE A 93 -2.90 18.07 -22.69
C ILE A 93 -2.47 18.14 -24.16
N GLN A 94 -2.75 19.28 -24.79
CA GLN A 94 -2.21 19.67 -26.09
C GLN A 94 -1.28 20.86 -25.86
N ASP A 95 -0.11 20.86 -26.51
CA ASP A 95 0.92 21.91 -26.39
C ASP A 95 0.40 23.31 -26.71
#